data_AF-A0A964VEZ1-F1
#
_entry.id   AF-A0A964VEZ1-F1
#
_cell.length_a   1.000
_cell.length_b   1.000
_cell.length_c   1.000
_cell.angle_alpha   90.00
_cell.angle_beta   90.00
_cell.angle_gamma   90.00
#
_symmetry.space_group_name_H-M   'P 1'
#
loop_
_entity.id
_entity.type
_entity.pdbx_description
1 polymer ?
#
loop_
_entity_poly.entity_id
_entity_poly.type
_entity_poly.pdbx_seq_one_letter_code
_entity_poly.pdbx_strand_id
1 'polypeptide(L)'
;MSGGVTASAEPFVETRAGGLFFLNAVLAAPALVVLWPVLVRGGLRGIGALGGPSALLDPIPAFAAEVGPAVAWLAVVPLAATMRNLRMPLPTAARWTLRAFALMHAGVLAWWVARPFA
;
A
#
# COMPACT_ATOMS: atom_id res chain seq x y z
N MET A 1 -47.41 19.34 -1.07
CA MET A 1 -46.55 18.15 -1.24
C MET A 1 -45.12 18.63 -1.17
N SER A 2 -44.45 18.34 -0.06
CA SER A 2 -43.17 18.92 0.32
C SER A 2 -42.04 18.35 -0.53
N GLY A 3 -41.30 19.23 -1.19
CA GLY A 3 -40.11 18.88 -1.97
C GLY A 3 -39.02 18.36 -1.05
N GLY A 4 -38.76 17.05 -1.12
CA GLY A 4 -37.59 16.44 -0.52
C GLY A 4 -36.35 16.81 -1.32
N VAL A 5 -35.67 17.87 -0.92
CA VAL A 5 -34.28 18.10 -1.33
C VAL A 5 -33.47 17.00 -0.66
N THR A 6 -33.18 15.94 -1.39
CA THR A 6 -32.13 14.99 -0.99
C THR A 6 -30.85 15.80 -0.90
N ALA A 7 -30.38 16.04 0.33
CA ALA A 7 -29.07 16.61 0.56
C ALA A 7 -28.06 15.72 -0.17
N SER A 8 -27.58 16.19 -1.31
CA SER A 8 -26.53 15.54 -2.10
C SER A 8 -25.29 15.51 -1.20
N ALA A 9 -25.07 14.40 -0.49
CA ALA A 9 -23.87 14.20 0.28
C ALA A 9 -22.68 14.30 -0.68
N GLU A 10 -21.78 15.26 -0.42
CA GLU A 10 -20.57 15.46 -1.22
C GLU A 10 -19.82 14.11 -1.34
N PRO A 11 -19.49 13.65 -2.56
CA PRO A 11 -18.76 12.41 -2.75
C PRO A 11 -17.47 12.40 -1.92
N PHE A 12 -17.21 11.33 -1.16
CA PHE A 12 -16.06 11.29 -0.24
C PHE A 12 -14.74 11.66 -0.92
N VAL A 13 -14.53 11.23 -2.17
CA VAL A 13 -13.30 11.49 -2.94
C VAL A 13 -13.08 12.98 -3.25
N GLU A 14 -14.15 13.77 -3.30
CA GLU A 14 -14.10 15.22 -3.56
C GLU A 14 -13.78 16.02 -2.29
N THR A 15 -14.00 15.42 -1.11
CA THR A 15 -13.59 16.02 0.16
C THR A 15 -12.06 15.99 0.32
N ARG A 16 -11.50 16.96 1.07
CA ARG A 16 -10.07 16.97 1.43
C ARG A 16 -9.60 15.66 2.06
N ALA A 17 -10.44 15.04 2.89
CA ALA A 17 -10.13 13.77 3.56
C ALA A 17 -10.07 12.61 2.56
N GLY A 18 -11.00 12.53 1.60
CA GLY A 18 -10.99 11.51 0.57
C GLY A 18 -9.90 11.69 -0.48
N GLY A 19 -9.58 12.92 -0.87
CA GLY A 19 -8.43 13.21 -1.74
C GLY A 19 -7.11 12.74 -1.11
N LEU A 20 -6.91 12.97 0.19
CA LEU A 20 -5.74 12.49 0.93
C LEU A 20 -5.72 10.96 1.08
N PHE A 21 -6.88 10.33 1.25
CA PHE A 21 -7.00 8.87 1.26
C PHE A 21 -6.64 8.26 -0.11
N PHE A 22 -7.14 8.84 -1.20
CA PHE A 22 -6.83 8.43 -2.56
C PHE A 22 -5.34 8.54 -2.86
N LEU A 23 -4.71 9.65 -2.47
CA LEU A 23 -3.26 9.82 -2.62
C LEU A 23 -2.47 8.71 -1.91
N ASN A 24 -2.86 8.33 -0.69
CA ASN A 24 -2.23 7.21 0.00
C ASN A 24 -2.43 5.88 -0.74
N ALA A 25 -3.61 5.63 -1.31
CA ALA A 25 -3.85 4.43 -2.10
C ALA A 25 -2.96 4.37 -3.34
N VAL A 26 -2.77 5.49 -4.04
CA VAL A 26 -1.85 5.60 -5.18
C VAL A 26 -0.41 5.33 -4.75
N LEU A 27 0.03 5.91 -3.63
CA LEU A 27 1.39 5.71 -3.14
C LEU A 27 1.64 4.32 -2.55
N ALA A 28 0.58 3.60 -2.17
CA ALA A 28 0.64 2.21 -1.74
C ALA A 28 0.75 1.24 -2.94
N ALA A 29 0.26 1.62 -4.12
CA ALA A 29 0.16 0.74 -5.28
C ALA A 29 1.50 0.06 -5.68
N PRO A 30 2.66 0.75 -5.74
CA PRO A 30 3.92 0.10 -6.08
C PRO A 30 4.30 -1.04 -5.12
N ALA A 31 4.05 -0.86 -3.82
CA ALA A 31 4.32 -1.89 -2.84
C ALA A 31 3.37 -3.09 -3.01
N LEU A 32 2.10 -2.84 -3.33
CA LEU A 32 1.11 -3.89 -3.59
C LEU A 32 1.45 -4.71 -4.85
N VAL A 33 1.97 -4.05 -5.89
CA VAL A 33 2.42 -4.72 -7.13
C VAL A 33 3.53 -5.74 -6.86
N VAL A 34 4.43 -5.47 -5.90
CA VAL A 34 5.47 -6.42 -5.49
C VAL A 34 4.92 -7.46 -4.52
N LEU A 35 4.08 -7.04 -3.58
CA LEU A 35 3.55 -7.90 -2.53
C LEU A 35 2.67 -9.03 -3.11
N TRP A 36 1.87 -8.74 -4.13
CA TRP A 36 0.99 -9.74 -4.74
C TRP A 36 1.74 -10.96 -5.31
N PRO A 37 2.72 -10.83 -6.22
CA PRO A 37 3.51 -11.96 -6.70
C PRO A 37 4.22 -12.72 -5.58
N VAL A 38 4.73 -12.02 -4.56
CA VAL A 38 5.40 -12.64 -3.40
C VAL A 38 4.43 -13.51 -2.61
N LEU A 39 3.23 -13.01 -2.32
CA LEU A 39 2.20 -13.74 -1.58
C LEU A 39 1.68 -14.94 -2.38
N VAL A 40 1.40 -14.76 -3.68
CA VAL A 40 0.95 -15.85 -4.56
C VAL A 40 2.02 -16.94 -4.65
N ARG A 41 3.29 -16.56 -4.87
CA ARG A 41 4.42 -17.49 -4.90
C ARG A 41 4.56 -18.23 -3.56
N GLY A 42 4.48 -17.52 -2.44
CA GLY A 42 4.53 -18.11 -1.11
C GLY A 42 3.41 -19.13 -0.87
N GLY A 43 2.18 -18.78 -1.23
CA GLY A 43 1.02 -19.66 -1.12
C GLY A 43 1.15 -20.92 -1.99
N LEU A 44 1.51 -20.76 -3.27
CA LEU A 44 1.68 -21.89 -4.19
C LEU A 44 2.82 -22.83 -3.76
N ARG A 45 3.91 -22.29 -3.22
CA ARG A 45 5.00 -23.10 -2.64
C ARG A 45 4.55 -23.81 -1.36
N GLY A 46 3.81 -23.13 -0.49
CA GLY A 46 3.31 -23.70 0.76
C GLY A 46 2.42 -24.93 0.53
N ILE A 47 1.66 -24.95 -0.56
CA ILE A 47 0.80 -26.10 -0.93
C ILE A 47 1.49 -27.11 -1.88
N GLY A 48 2.78 -26.92 -2.18
CA GLY A 48 3.53 -27.79 -3.09
C GLY A 48 3.19 -27.65 -4.57
N ALA A 49 2.37 -26.67 -4.97
CA ALA A 49 1.96 -26.42 -6.36
C ALA A 49 3.04 -25.71 -7.19
N LEU A 50 4.15 -25.29 -6.57
CA LEU A 50 5.26 -24.62 -7.25
C LEU A 50 6.60 -25.23 -6.81
N GLY A 51 7.16 -26.11 -7.64
CA GLY A 51 8.39 -26.84 -7.35
C GLY A 51 9.70 -26.09 -7.67
N GLY A 52 9.63 -24.89 -8.27
CA GLY A 52 10.83 -24.20 -8.77
C GLY A 52 10.66 -22.71 -9.05
N PRO A 53 11.60 -22.10 -9.78
CA PRO A 53 11.49 -20.74 -10.30
C PRO A 53 10.27 -20.60 -11.22
N SER A 54 9.62 -19.44 -11.21
CA SER A 54 8.46 -19.11 -12.02
C SER A 54 8.74 -17.88 -12.88
N ALA A 55 8.74 -18.04 -14.20
CA ALA A 55 8.89 -16.92 -15.13
C ALA A 55 7.77 -15.87 -15.01
N LEU A 56 6.61 -16.23 -14.42
CA LEU A 56 5.49 -15.33 -14.19
C LEU A 56 5.63 -14.57 -12.86
N LEU A 57 6.02 -15.26 -11.79
CA LEU A 57 5.97 -14.71 -10.43
C LEU A 57 7.29 -14.10 -9.97
N ASP A 58 8.39 -14.40 -10.65
CA ASP A 58 9.74 -14.02 -10.24
C ASP A 58 10.27 -12.69 -10.81
N PRO A 59 9.86 -12.21 -12.01
CA PRO A 59 10.41 -10.97 -12.57
C PRO A 59 10.18 -9.74 -11.68
N ILE A 60 8.98 -9.58 -11.14
CA ILE A 60 8.63 -8.40 -10.32
C ILE A 60 9.42 -8.39 -9.00
N PRO A 61 9.47 -9.48 -8.21
CA PRO A 61 10.30 -9.52 -7.01
C PRO A 61 11.79 -9.35 -7.30
N ALA A 62 12.30 -9.88 -8.42
CA ALA A 62 13.70 -9.72 -8.81
C ALA A 62 14.03 -8.26 -9.11
N PHE A 63 13.22 -7.61 -9.95
CA PHE A 63 13.36 -6.19 -10.25
C PHE A 63 13.23 -5.32 -8.99
N ALA A 64 12.28 -5.64 -8.11
CA ALA A 64 12.11 -4.93 -6.84
C ALA A 64 13.31 -5.12 -5.89
N ALA A 65 13.98 -6.28 -5.91
CA ALA A 65 15.19 -6.50 -5.13
C ALA A 65 16.39 -5.69 -5.64
N GLU A 66 16.46 -5.45 -6.94
CA GLU A 66 17.51 -4.68 -7.60
C GLU A 66 17.31 -3.17 -7.42
N VAL A 67 16.10 -2.68 -7.70
CA VAL A 67 15.79 -1.23 -7.65
C VAL A 67 15.42 -0.78 -6.23
N GLY A 68 14.85 -1.67 -5.42
CA GLY A 68 14.37 -1.41 -4.07
C GLY A 68 15.35 -0.64 -3.20
N PRO A 69 16.64 -1.01 -3.07
CA PRO A 69 17.60 -0.29 -2.26
C PRO A 69 17.75 1.20 -2.63
N ALA A 70 17.65 1.54 -3.93
CA ALA A 70 17.79 2.90 -4.42
C ALA A 70 16.53 3.76 -4.20
N VAL A 71 15.36 3.14 -4.14
CA VAL A 71 14.06 3.85 -4.12
C VAL A 71 13.27 3.64 -2.83
N ALA A 72 13.65 2.72 -1.94
CA ALA A 72 12.90 2.39 -0.74
C ALA A 72 12.77 3.56 0.24
N TRP A 73 13.73 4.49 0.26
CA TRP A 73 13.65 5.72 1.05
C TRP A 73 12.43 6.57 0.68
N LEU A 74 11.92 6.47 -0.55
CA LEU A 74 10.70 7.18 -0.98
C LEU A 74 9.48 6.78 -0.16
N ALA A 75 9.48 5.61 0.49
CA ALA A 75 8.40 5.17 1.37
C ALA A 75 8.21 6.08 2.60
N VAL A 76 9.17 6.95 2.93
CA VAL A 76 9.01 7.98 3.97
C VAL A 76 7.86 8.93 3.65
N VAL A 77 7.69 9.32 2.38
CA VAL A 77 6.67 10.28 1.95
C VAL A 77 5.25 9.76 2.21
N PRO A 78 4.84 8.57 1.69
CA PRO A 78 3.53 8.03 1.97
C PRO A 78 3.35 7.61 3.43
N LEU A 79 4.40 7.18 4.12
CA LEU A 79 4.30 6.90 5.55
C LEU A 79 3.92 8.19 6.31
N ALA A 80 4.62 9.29 6.06
CA ALA A 80 4.32 10.58 6.68
C ALA A 80 2.89 11.06 6.34
N ALA A 81 2.45 10.92 5.08
CA ALA A 81 1.10 11.25 4.66
C ALA A 81 0.04 10.38 5.37
N THR A 82 0.28 9.08 5.48
CA THR A 82 -0.60 8.13 6.19
C THR A 82 -0.69 8.47 7.68
N MET A 83 0.43 8.77 8.32
CA MET A 83 0.46 9.16 9.74
C MET A 83 -0.26 10.47 10.00
N ARG A 84 -0.23 11.43 9.07
CA ARG A 84 -1.03 12.66 9.14
C ARG A 84 -2.51 12.35 8.97
N ASN A 85 -2.88 11.50 8.01
CA ASN A 85 -4.27 11.16 7.74
C ASN A 85 -4.93 10.39 8.89
N LEU A 86 -4.18 9.56 9.60
CA LEU A 86 -4.66 8.86 10.80
C LEU A 86 -5.11 9.80 11.94
N ARG A 87 -4.69 11.07 11.94
CA ARG A 87 -5.10 12.08 12.93
C ARG A 87 -6.45 12.73 12.59
N MET A 88 -7.03 12.45 11.42
CA MET A 88 -8.31 13.02 11.00
C MET A 88 -9.51 12.22 11.54
N PRO A 89 -10.69 12.85 11.70
CA PRO A 89 -11.93 12.14 11.98
C PRO A 89 -12.33 11.33 10.74
N LEU A 90 -12.03 10.03 10.75
CA LEU A 90 -12.28 9.10 9.64
C LEU A 90 -13.21 7.97 10.06
N PRO A 91 -13.97 7.38 9.12
CA PRO A 91 -14.67 6.12 9.35
C PRO A 91 -13.73 5.00 9.81
N THR A 92 -14.24 4.04 10.60
CA THR A 92 -13.43 2.94 11.16
C THR A 92 -12.73 2.11 10.07
N ALA A 93 -13.42 1.83 8.96
CA ALA A 93 -12.84 1.09 7.84
C ALA A 93 -11.62 1.82 7.24
N ALA A 94 -11.75 3.13 6.98
CA ALA A 94 -10.66 3.95 6.44
C ALA A 94 -9.44 3.98 7.38
N ARG A 95 -9.65 4.01 8.70
CA ARG A 95 -8.57 3.92 9.69
C ARG A 95 -7.81 2.60 9.62
N TRP A 96 -8.52 1.47 9.48
CA TRP A 96 -7.86 0.17 9.33
C TRP A 96 -7.04 0.08 8.05
N THR A 97 -7.57 0.58 6.93
CA THR A 97 -6.82 0.66 5.67
C THR A 97 -5.57 1.52 5.80
N LEU A 98 -5.68 2.71 6.42
CA LEU A 98 -4.51 3.57 6.66
C LEU A 98 -3.48 2.91 7.58
N ARG A 99 -3.91 2.16 8.61
CA ARG A 99 -2.98 1.40 9.46
C ARG A 99 -2.24 0.33 8.65
N ALA A 100 -2.94 -0.39 7.78
CA ALA A 100 -2.33 -1.38 6.90
C ALA A 100 -1.28 -0.73 5.98
N PHE A 101 -1.59 0.43 5.39
CA PHE A 101 -0.62 1.17 4.57
C PHE A 101 0.57 1.67 5.39
N ALA A 102 0.34 2.20 6.60
CA ALA A 102 1.42 2.61 7.50
C ALA A 102 2.35 1.45 7.83
N LEU A 103 1.81 0.28 8.18
CA LEU A 103 2.59 -0.93 8.44
C LEU A 103 3.37 -1.38 7.21
N MET A 104 2.76 -1.35 6.02
CA MET A 104 3.43 -1.71 4.77
C MET A 104 4.61 -0.78 4.48
N HIS A 105 4.43 0.54 4.55
CA HIS A 105 5.53 1.50 4.32
C HIS A 105 6.61 1.43 5.39
N ALA A 106 6.23 1.27 6.67
CA ALA A 106 7.17 1.05 7.75
C ALA A 106 7.97 -0.24 7.53
N GLY A 107 7.33 -1.31 7.06
CA GLY A 107 8.00 -2.57 6.71
C GLY A 107 9.04 -2.40 5.60
N VAL A 108 8.72 -1.65 4.54
CA VAL A 108 9.67 -1.32 3.46
C VAL A 108 10.88 -0.55 4.02
N LEU A 109 10.65 0.45 4.87
CA LEU A 109 11.74 1.23 5.47
C LEU A 109 12.59 0.40 6.44
N ALA A 110 11.95 -0.45 7.26
CA ALA A 110 12.65 -1.35 8.16
C ALA A 110 13.53 -2.34 7.38
N TRP A 111 13.00 -2.91 6.30
CA TRP A 111 13.77 -3.76 5.39
C TRP A 111 14.96 -3.02 4.77
N TRP A 112 14.76 -1.77 4.33
CA TRP A 112 15.81 -0.96 3.74
C TRP A 112 16.94 -0.67 4.73
N VAL A 113 16.61 -0.29 5.97
CA VAL A 113 17.60 -0.06 7.03
C VAL A 113 18.31 -1.36 7.44
N ALA A 114 17.60 -2.50 7.45
CA ALA A 114 18.16 -3.80 7.82
C ALA A 114 19.06 -4.42 6.74
N ARG A 115 19.08 -3.87 5.52
CA ARG A 115 20.03 -4.22 4.46
C ARG A 115 21.06 -3.10 4.29
N PRO A 116 22.04 -2.95 5.20
CA PRO A 116 23.15 -2.05 4.94
C PRO A 116 23.90 -2.57 3.70
N PHE A 117 23.87 -1.75 2.64
CA PHE A 117 24.60 -1.87 1.37
C PHE A 117 25.44 -3.16 1.21
N ALA A 118 24.84 -4.18 0.61
CA ALA A 118 25.55 -5.33 0.03
C ALA A 118 26.03 -4.98 -1.38
#